data_AF-A0A1C5EKC6-F1
#
_entry.id   AF-A0A1C5EKC6-F1
#
_cell.length_a   1.000
_cell.length_b   1.000
_cell.length_c   1.000
_cell.angle_alpha   90.00
_cell.angle_beta   90.00
_cell.angle_gamma   90.00
#
_symmetry.space_group_name_H-M   'P 1'
#
loop_
_entity.id
_entity.type
_entity.pdbx_description
1 polymer ?
#
loop_
_entity_poly.entity_id
_entity_poly.type
_entity_poly.pdbx_seq_one_letter_code
_entity_poly.pdbx_strand_id
1 'polypeptide(L)'
;TVAAAVGEFRARSEELAPERRNRAELDRIGRDIWSREIGHTRLPVRAVHAAQSLGFLRPGTEAADTGLLSSGAWLRLRTPYGSIAVRRAGALGSLGALGVSVGR
;
A
#
# COMPACT_ATOMS: atom_id res chain seq x y z
N THR A 1 -9.57 -5.13 1.55
CA THR A 1 -8.56 -5.98 0.88
C THR A 1 -7.88 -5.18 -0.23
N VAL A 2 -6.77 -5.65 -0.81
CA VAL A 2 -6.15 -4.97 -1.97
C VAL A 2 -7.11 -4.92 -3.16
N ALA A 3 -7.80 -6.03 -3.45
CA ALA A 3 -8.79 -6.09 -4.53
C ALA A 3 -9.92 -5.05 -4.36
N ALA A 4 -10.44 -4.87 -3.14
CA ALA A 4 -11.45 -3.86 -2.86
C ALA A 4 -10.93 -2.43 -3.13
N ALA A 5 -9.68 -2.13 -2.74
CA ALA A 5 -9.06 -0.84 -2.99
C ALA A 5 -8.82 -0.58 -4.49
N VAL A 6 -8.40 -1.59 -5.24
CA VAL A 6 -8.28 -1.51 -6.72
C VAL A 6 -9.65 -1.27 -7.36
N GLY A 7 -10.68 -1.98 -6.90
CA GLY A 7 -12.06 -1.80 -7.36
C GLY A 7 -12.58 -0.38 -7.10
N GLU A 8 -12.34 0.15 -5.89
CA GLU A 8 -12.70 1.53 -5.53
C GLU A 8 -11.97 2.56 -6.39
N PHE A 9 -10.66 2.38 -6.62
CA PHE A 9 -9.89 3.27 -7.48
C PHE A 9 -10.47 3.30 -8.90
N ARG A 10 -10.82 2.12 -9.43
CA ARG A 10 -11.42 1.98 -10.75
C ARG A 10 -12.78 2.68 -10.82
N ALA A 11 -13.69 2.40 -9.87
CA ALA A 11 -15.01 3.01 -9.82
C ALA A 11 -14.93 4.55 -9.76
N ARG A 12 -14.14 5.10 -8.83
CA ARG A 12 -13.94 6.55 -8.73
C ARG A 12 -13.29 7.17 -9.96
N SER A 13 -12.40 6.44 -10.63
CA SER A 13 -11.78 6.90 -11.88
C SER A 13 -12.76 6.89 -13.06
N GLU A 14 -13.74 5.99 -13.03
CA GLU A 14 -14.80 5.87 -14.05
C GLU A 14 -15.93 6.90 -13.82
N GLU A 15 -16.20 7.29 -12.57
CA GLU A 15 -17.14 8.36 -12.19
C GLU A 15 -16.65 9.77 -12.54
N LEU A 16 -15.35 9.95 -12.81
CA LEU A 16 -14.82 11.26 -13.22
C LEU A 16 -15.35 11.65 -14.60
N ALA A 17 -15.90 12.87 -14.68
CA ALA A 17 -16.21 13.51 -15.95
C ALA A 17 -14.97 13.51 -16.87
N PRO A 18 -15.12 13.32 -18.19
CA PRO A 18 -14.00 13.21 -19.13
C PRO A 18 -12.98 14.36 -19.00
N GLU A 19 -13.46 15.58 -18.76
CA GLU A 19 -12.66 16.80 -18.62
C GLU A 19 -11.82 16.82 -17.33
N ARG A 20 -12.27 16.07 -16.32
CA ARG A 20 -11.63 15.96 -15.01
C ARG A 20 -10.76 14.71 -14.88
N ARG A 21 -10.83 13.77 -15.83
CA ARG A 21 -10.05 12.52 -15.83
C ARG A 21 -8.58 12.74 -16.22
N ASN A 22 -7.89 13.56 -15.45
CA ASN A 22 -6.47 13.90 -15.65
C ASN A 22 -5.58 13.24 -14.59
N ARG A 23 -4.25 13.30 -14.83
CA ARG A 23 -3.24 12.73 -13.93
C ARG A 23 -3.37 13.24 -12.49
N ALA A 24 -3.61 14.53 -12.29
CA ALA A 24 -3.66 15.13 -10.96
C ALA A 24 -4.85 14.62 -10.11
N GLU A 25 -6.02 14.44 -10.73
CA GLU A 25 -7.19 13.86 -10.07
C GLU A 25 -6.97 12.39 -9.75
N LEU A 26 -6.45 11.61 -10.71
CA LEU A 26 -6.12 10.19 -10.49
C LEU A 26 -5.06 10.02 -9.39
N ASP A 27 -4.04 10.89 -9.35
CA ASP A 27 -3.00 10.86 -8.31
C ASP A 27 -3.58 11.25 -6.94
N ARG A 28 -4.59 12.12 -6.89
CA ARG A 28 -5.30 12.45 -5.64
C ARG A 28 -6.10 11.25 -5.13
N ILE A 29 -6.91 10.64 -6.00
CA ILE A 29 -7.70 9.44 -5.67
C ILE A 29 -6.77 8.30 -5.24
N GLY A 30 -5.69 8.08 -6.00
CA GLY A 30 -4.68 7.08 -5.70
C GLY A 30 -4.03 7.33 -4.35
N ARG A 31 -3.57 8.55 -4.05
CA ARG A 31 -2.95 8.86 -2.75
C ARG A 31 -3.87 8.59 -1.58
N ASP A 32 -5.15 8.92 -1.69
CA ASP A 32 -6.16 8.61 -0.68
C ASP A 32 -6.26 7.09 -0.47
N ILE A 33 -6.64 6.35 -1.50
CA ILE A 33 -6.90 4.91 -1.43
C ILE A 33 -5.66 4.11 -1.01
N TRP A 34 -4.51 4.40 -1.61
CA TRP A 34 -3.25 3.70 -1.36
C TRP A 34 -2.66 3.96 0.02
N SER A 35 -3.13 4.99 0.72
CA SER A 35 -2.69 5.32 2.09
C SER A 35 -3.55 4.73 3.19
N ARG A 36 -4.72 4.19 2.87
CA ARG A 36 -5.58 3.53 3.85
C ARG A 36 -4.94 2.25 4.37
N GLU A 37 -5.17 1.95 5.64
CA GLU A 37 -4.66 0.75 6.30
C GLU A 37 -5.56 -0.46 6.01
N ILE A 38 -5.01 -1.68 5.97
CA ILE A 38 -5.76 -2.90 5.63
C ILE A 38 -6.14 -3.71 6.88
N GLY A 39 -7.43 -3.98 7.03
CA GLY A 39 -7.96 -4.76 8.15
C GLY A 39 -7.60 -4.14 9.49
N HIS A 40 -7.12 -4.96 10.43
CA HIS A 40 -6.61 -4.51 11.73
C HIS A 40 -5.10 -4.24 11.73
N THR A 41 -4.45 -4.29 10.57
CA THR A 41 -3.01 -4.06 10.46
C THR A 41 -2.73 -2.57 10.25
N ARG A 42 -1.54 -2.11 10.64
CA ARG A 42 -1.07 -0.75 10.34
C ARG A 42 -0.50 -0.61 8.92
N LEU A 43 -0.60 -1.66 8.10
CA LEU A 43 -0.01 -1.67 6.76
C LEU A 43 -0.90 -0.90 5.78
N PRO A 44 -0.34 0.08 5.06
CA PRO A 44 -1.09 0.76 4.01
C PRO A 44 -1.30 -0.17 2.81
N VAL A 45 -2.40 0.01 2.09
CA VAL A 45 -2.76 -0.81 0.92
C VAL A 45 -1.61 -0.91 -0.09
N ARG A 46 -0.89 0.18 -0.37
CA ARG A 46 0.26 0.15 -1.30
C ARG A 46 1.37 -0.82 -0.90
N ALA A 47 1.59 -1.02 0.40
CA ALA A 47 2.66 -1.90 0.87
C ALA A 47 2.31 -3.36 0.55
N VAL A 48 1.05 -3.71 0.78
CA VAL A 48 0.52 -5.05 0.48
C VAL A 48 0.40 -5.26 -1.03
N HIS A 49 -0.05 -4.25 -1.77
CA HIS A 49 -0.08 -4.30 -3.23
C HIS A 49 1.34 -4.51 -3.80
N ALA A 50 2.35 -3.77 -3.31
CA ALA A 50 3.74 -3.98 -3.72
C ALA A 50 4.23 -5.39 -3.39
N ALA A 51 3.87 -5.94 -2.22
CA ALA A 51 4.22 -7.30 -1.83
C ALA A 51 3.61 -8.35 -2.77
N GLN A 52 2.36 -8.14 -3.20
CA GLN A 52 1.70 -8.98 -4.19
C GLN A 52 2.36 -8.85 -5.57
N SER A 53 2.59 -7.62 -6.06
CA SER A 53 3.21 -7.38 -7.37
C SER A 53 4.63 -7.92 -7.47
N LEU A 54 5.37 -7.94 -6.36
CA LEU A 54 6.73 -8.51 -6.28
C LEU A 54 6.72 -10.03 -6.04
N GLY A 55 5.56 -10.66 -5.87
CA GLY A 55 5.45 -12.10 -5.64
C GLY A 55 5.90 -12.57 -4.26
N PHE A 56 5.89 -11.67 -3.27
CA PHE A 56 6.19 -11.99 -1.87
C PHE A 56 4.99 -12.60 -1.14
N LEU A 57 3.78 -12.29 -1.60
CA LEU A 57 2.53 -12.87 -1.11
C LEU A 57 1.99 -13.83 -2.18
N ARG A 58 2.53 -15.05 -2.21
CA ARG A 58 2.13 -16.09 -3.16
C ARG A 58 0.84 -16.77 -2.69
N PRO A 59 0.04 -17.36 -3.60
CA PRO A 59 -1.01 -18.29 -3.20
C PRO A 59 -0.43 -19.36 -2.25
N GLY A 60 -1.03 -19.51 -1.07
CA GLY A 60 -0.53 -20.42 -0.02
C GLY A 60 0.43 -19.79 0.99
N THR A 61 0.78 -18.50 0.87
CA THR A 61 1.44 -17.77 1.98
C THR A 61 0.39 -17.47 3.03
N GLU A 62 0.48 -18.16 4.17
CA GLU A 62 -0.45 -17.99 5.29
C GLU A 62 -0.06 -16.76 6.14
N ALA A 63 -0.99 -16.27 6.96
CA ALA A 63 -0.67 -15.20 7.90
C ALA A 63 0.48 -15.60 8.85
N ALA A 64 0.55 -16.87 9.24
CA ALA A 64 1.61 -17.43 10.08
C ALA A 64 3.01 -17.36 9.43
N ASP A 65 3.10 -17.35 8.10
CA ASP A 65 4.35 -17.23 7.36
C ASP A 65 4.82 -15.78 7.23
N THR A 66 3.96 -14.82 7.62
CA THR A 66 4.23 -13.40 7.51
C THR A 66 4.47 -12.77 8.88
N GLY A 67 5.45 -11.86 8.94
CA GLY A 67 5.78 -11.11 10.15
C GLY A 67 5.65 -9.61 9.92
N LEU A 68 4.90 -8.91 10.76
CA LEU A 68 4.82 -7.45 10.75
C LEU A 68 5.65 -6.87 11.90
N LEU A 69 6.75 -6.21 11.56
CA LEU A 69 7.60 -5.49 12.52
C LEU A 69 7.35 -3.99 12.43
N SER A 70 7.39 -3.31 13.58
CA SER A 70 7.31 -1.85 13.67
C SER A 70 8.51 -1.30 14.41
N SER A 71 9.13 -0.25 13.88
CA SER A 71 10.21 0.48 14.53
C SER A 71 10.07 1.97 14.23
N GLY A 72 9.59 2.73 15.21
CA GLY A 72 9.28 4.15 15.06
C GLY A 72 8.31 4.40 13.89
N ALA A 73 8.74 5.21 12.92
CA ALA A 73 7.97 5.52 11.71
C ALA A 73 8.00 4.41 10.64
N TRP A 74 8.75 3.32 10.85
CA TRP A 74 8.90 2.24 9.88
C TRP A 74 8.01 1.05 10.23
N LEU A 75 7.43 0.47 9.19
CA LEU A 75 6.77 -0.84 9.22
C LEU A 75 7.48 -1.74 8.24
N ARG A 76 7.70 -3.01 8.62
CA ARG A 76 8.28 -4.02 7.74
C ARG A 76 7.40 -5.25 7.72
N LEU A 77 6.90 -5.58 6.54
CA LEU A 77 6.30 -6.88 6.24
C LEU A 77 7.42 -7.84 5.82
N ARG A 78 7.60 -8.93 6.55
CA ARG A 78 8.46 -10.05 6.17
C ARG A 78 7.61 -11.20 5.70
N THR A 79 8.10 -11.88 4.67
CA THR A 79 7.54 -13.09 4.08
C THR A 79 8.69 -14.06 3.81
N PRO A 80 8.42 -15.35 3.52
CA PRO A 80 9.49 -16.30 3.15
C PRO A 80 10.24 -15.92 1.87
N TYR A 81 9.64 -15.08 1.02
CA TYR A 81 10.16 -14.74 -0.31
C TYR A 81 10.78 -13.34 -0.39
N GLY A 82 10.80 -12.61 0.72
CA GLY A 82 11.36 -11.27 0.80
C GLY A 82 10.68 -10.39 1.84
N SER A 83 11.10 -9.13 1.90
CA SER A 83 10.55 -8.14 2.82
C SER A 83 10.29 -6.79 2.15
N ILE A 84 9.24 -6.13 2.63
CA ILE A 84 8.91 -4.75 2.26
C ILE A 84 8.90 -3.91 3.52
N ALA A 85 9.68 -2.83 3.50
CA ALA A 85 9.62 -1.79 4.51
C ALA A 85 8.92 -0.56 3.94
N VAL A 86 8.05 0.05 4.73
CA VAL A 86 7.39 1.32 4.41
C VAL A 86 7.53 2.30 5.55
N ARG A 87 7.79 3.56 5.22
CA ARG A 87 7.74 4.67 6.18
C ARG A 87 6.31 5.19 6.26
N ARG A 88 5.76 5.34 7.46
CA ARG A 88 4.47 6.00 7.73
C ARG A 88 4.65 7.51 7.65
N ALA A 89 3.78 8.19 6.91
CA ALA A 89 3.68 9.63 6.91
C ALA A 89 2.86 10.01 8.14
N GLY A 90 3.42 10.84 9.01
CA GLY A 90 2.72 11.33 10.20
C GLY A 90 3.50 11.32 11.52
N ALA A 91 4.73 10.78 11.58
CA ALA A 91 5.49 10.83 12.83
C ALA A 91 6.15 12.21 13.06
N LEU A 92 6.63 12.89 12.00
CA LEU A 92 7.22 14.23 12.05
C LEU A 92 7.03 14.91 10.70
N GLY A 93 6.05 15.82 10.59
CA GLY A 93 5.99 17.02 9.73
C GLY A 93 6.45 17.04 8.25
N SER A 94 6.92 15.96 7.64
CA SER A 94 7.49 16.01 6.29
C SER A 94 6.44 15.65 5.24
N LEU A 95 5.94 16.68 4.55
CA LEU A 95 5.34 16.57 3.22
C LEU A 95 6.36 15.89 2.28
N GLY A 96 6.17 14.60 1.99
CA GLY A 96 7.04 13.92 1.02
C GLY A 96 7.08 12.42 1.19
N ALA A 97 6.51 11.73 0.20
CA ALA A 97 6.72 10.34 -0.18
C ALA A 97 6.88 9.29 0.95
N LEU A 98 5.88 8.43 1.05
CA LEU A 98 5.95 7.19 1.82
C LEU A 98 6.99 6.29 1.14
N GLY A 99 8.23 6.32 1.61
CA GLY A 99 9.34 5.53 1.07
C GLY A 99 9.08 4.03 1.27
N VAL A 100 9.14 3.27 0.18
CA VAL A 100 9.06 1.81 0.16
C VAL A 100 10.46 1.27 -0.15
N SER A 101 10.96 0.34 0.65
CA SER A 101 12.23 -0.35 0.41
C SER A 101 12.02 -1.86 0.38
N VAL A 102 12.74 -2.54 -0.52
CA VAL A 102 12.60 -3.98 -0.79
C VAL A 102 13.91 -4.68 -0.45
N GLY A 103 13.83 -5.81 0.26
CA GLY A 103 14.96 -6.71 0.47
C GLY A 103 14.56 -8.14 0.12
N ARG A 104 15.42 -8.85 -0.62
CA ARG A 104 15.27 -10.28 -0.90
C ARG A 104 15.86 -11.10 0.25
#